data_AF-A0A0K1PK98-F1
#
_entry.id   AF-A0A0K1PK98-F1
#
_cell.length_a   1.000
_cell.length_b   1.000
_cell.length_c   1.000
_cell.angle_alpha   90.00
_cell.angle_beta   90.00
_cell.angle_gamma   90.00
#
_symmetry.space_group_name_H-M   'P 1'
#
loop_
_entity.id
_entity.type
_entity.pdbx_description
1 polymer ?
#
loop_
_entity_poly.entity_id
_entity_poly.type
_entity_poly.pdbx_seq_one_letter_code
_entity_poly.pdbx_strand_id
1 'polypeptide(L)'
;MSAQLEEVGRTADAIRSDIETAFVRGLATSSKGDRRGLEARTEEWERVGAHHVATRLRAALRAADADTKDAATKFLSAYTSLHAFERVLSLEAARGAWATYRASRDDDEDQEPTKKEPPAESPAALPPPLEDPKGAVELLGELTKLVEDLVRTGLTSASQATRTRLDHAFKEASRRKLLRLGASLRYVNEEIGRFLADDGTFAARRYSFFLHRSWLLAKGTHFAIGKKDARLVGSLTLGVASAPKPVGALEVVTLGVQKRATAAACSFDFRLRVVKSARASLVGQALVYSLVFARKAGVPPEAYLHLPQPQKFAPKVLVAKSKVSITEAAVLEDGRGGGRLVLGPKSTVTGGADYDAWSSHYTWDPDGAAARVDKHAPSPLDLAVEMQEEVILEEWALGPAPDGGLLILIPGLSFSVTLPSGEEGQRLKKTLETAAKKKKNRPSLLGAVHYEFGQLVLAPISLLDADGPEHILLSDENINLSALLGSLNLGG
;
A
#
# COMPACT_ATOMS: atom_id res chain seq x y z
N MET A 1 -13.83 18.11 15.08
CA MET A 1 -13.69 16.65 15.16
C MET A 1 -12.29 16.18 14.75
N SER A 2 -11.66 16.74 13.70
CA SER A 2 -10.32 16.31 13.20
C SER A 2 -9.22 16.24 14.26
N ALA A 3 -9.03 17.30 15.05
CA ALA A 3 -7.89 17.39 15.98
C ALA A 3 -7.87 16.31 17.09
N GLN A 4 -9.05 15.89 17.58
CA GLN A 4 -9.15 14.83 18.60
C GLN A 4 -8.84 13.46 18.02
N LEU A 5 -9.34 13.16 16.81
CA LEU A 5 -9.04 11.89 16.13
C LEU A 5 -7.55 11.80 15.74
N GLU A 6 -6.96 12.92 15.32
CA GLU A 6 -5.52 13.01 15.05
C GLU A 6 -4.66 12.80 16.30
N GLU A 7 -5.08 13.33 17.46
CA GLU A 7 -4.40 13.08 18.73
C GLU A 7 -4.46 11.61 19.14
N VAL A 8 -5.65 10.99 19.07
CA VAL A 8 -5.82 9.56 19.32
C VAL A 8 -4.99 8.72 18.34
N GLY A 9 -4.96 9.12 17.07
CA GLY A 9 -4.15 8.49 16.02
C GLY A 9 -2.65 8.55 16.32
N ARG A 10 -2.13 9.72 16.73
CA ARG A 10 -0.71 9.87 17.14
C ARG A 10 -0.37 9.00 18.34
N THR A 11 -1.25 8.90 19.33
CA THR A 11 -1.01 8.00 20.47
C THR A 11 -1.08 6.53 20.07
N ALA A 12 -1.97 6.17 19.15
CA ALA A 12 -2.03 4.81 18.58
C ALA A 12 -0.74 4.46 17.85
N ASP A 13 -0.18 5.41 17.10
CA ASP A 13 1.09 5.23 16.41
C ASP A 13 2.26 5.09 17.39
N ALA A 14 2.30 5.90 18.45
CA ALA A 14 3.33 5.80 19.46
C ALA A 14 3.31 4.43 20.18
N ILE A 15 2.14 3.95 20.59
CA ILE A 15 1.99 2.61 21.17
C ILE A 15 2.40 1.53 20.18
N ARG A 16 2.01 1.67 18.91
CA ARG A 16 2.41 0.74 17.85
C ARG A 16 3.93 0.69 17.75
N SER A 17 4.58 1.85 17.63
CA SER A 17 6.03 1.98 17.54
C SER A 17 6.77 1.35 18.73
N ASP A 18 6.23 1.49 19.94
CA ASP A 18 6.77 0.85 21.15
C ASP A 18 6.69 -0.69 21.07
N ILE A 19 5.58 -1.25 20.58
CA ILE A 19 5.43 -2.70 20.36
C ILE A 19 6.38 -3.20 19.26
N GLU A 20 6.50 -2.46 18.16
CA GLU A 20 7.38 -2.82 17.03
C GLU A 20 8.85 -2.83 17.46
N THR A 21 9.24 -1.87 18.30
CA THR A 21 10.56 -1.87 18.93
C THR A 21 10.78 -3.12 19.78
N ALA A 22 9.76 -3.53 20.56
CA ALA A 22 9.82 -4.76 21.34
C ALA A 22 9.93 -6.02 20.45
N PHE A 23 9.28 -6.06 19.27
CA PHE A 23 9.40 -7.17 18.31
C PHE A 23 10.79 -7.25 17.70
N VAL A 24 11.40 -6.10 17.37
CA VAL A 24 12.74 -6.05 16.81
C VAL A 24 13.78 -6.46 17.84
N ARG A 25 13.68 -5.97 19.09
CA ARG A 25 14.64 -6.30 20.15
C ARG A 25 14.48 -7.72 20.69
N GLY A 26 13.23 -8.16 20.81
CA GLY A 26 12.82 -9.41 21.46
C GLY A 26 12.21 -9.16 22.83
N LEU A 27 11.10 -9.83 23.14
CA LEU A 27 10.45 -9.70 24.46
C LEU A 27 11.33 -10.21 25.61
N ALA A 28 12.12 -11.27 25.37
CA ALA A 28 12.99 -11.87 26.38
C ALA A 28 14.21 -10.99 26.73
N THR A 29 14.62 -10.13 25.79
CA THR A 29 15.78 -9.22 25.95
C THR A 29 15.36 -7.81 26.34
N SER A 30 14.08 -7.46 26.17
CA SER A 30 13.54 -6.15 26.55
C SER A 30 13.56 -5.96 28.06
N SER A 31 14.18 -4.89 28.54
CA SER A 31 14.25 -4.59 29.97
C SER A 31 12.88 -4.15 30.51
N LYS A 32 12.73 -4.10 31.85
CA LYS A 32 11.56 -3.44 32.48
C LYS A 32 11.52 -1.94 32.17
N GLY A 33 12.69 -1.30 31.98
CA GLY A 33 12.79 0.09 31.58
C GLY A 33 12.19 0.34 30.19
N ASP A 34 12.48 -0.54 29.24
CA ASP A 34 11.95 -0.46 27.87
C ASP A 34 10.41 -0.57 27.83
N ARG A 35 9.83 -1.30 28.79
CA ARG A 35 8.38 -1.54 28.89
C ARG A 35 7.62 -0.46 29.64
N ARG A 36 8.30 0.37 30.45
CA ARG A 36 7.66 1.42 31.25
C ARG A 36 6.94 2.46 30.40
N GLY A 37 7.51 2.82 29.24
CA GLY A 37 6.86 3.75 28.30
C GLY A 37 5.54 3.20 27.78
N LEU A 38 5.54 1.94 27.35
CA LEU A 38 4.34 1.24 26.87
C LEU A 38 3.29 1.08 27.97
N GLU A 39 3.72 0.80 29.22
CA GLU A 39 2.83 0.73 30.37
C GLU A 39 2.14 2.07 30.65
N ALA A 40 2.90 3.17 30.70
CA ALA A 40 2.35 4.51 30.92
C ALA A 40 1.32 4.91 29.85
N ARG A 41 1.64 4.66 28.57
CA ARG A 41 0.70 4.90 27.46
C ARG A 41 -0.53 3.99 27.53
N THR A 42 -0.37 2.76 28.01
CA THR A 42 -1.49 1.81 28.21
C THR A 42 -2.46 2.31 29.29
N GLU A 43 -1.95 2.89 30.37
CA GLU A 43 -2.78 3.53 31.41
C GLU A 43 -3.50 4.76 30.89
N GLU A 44 -2.81 5.62 30.14
CA GLU A 44 -3.40 6.79 29.49
C GLU A 44 -4.55 6.38 28.56
N TRP A 45 -4.33 5.34 27.75
CA TRP A 45 -5.33 4.81 26.83
C TRP A 45 -6.58 4.24 27.50
N GLU A 46 -6.43 3.61 28.67
CA GLU A 46 -7.60 3.22 29.44
C GLU A 46 -8.39 4.44 29.90
N ARG A 47 -7.72 5.49 30.39
CA ARG A 47 -8.39 6.71 30.88
C ARG A 47 -9.20 7.42 29.79
N VAL A 48 -8.75 7.38 28.54
CA VAL A 48 -9.48 7.96 27.39
C VAL A 48 -10.51 7.00 26.78
N GLY A 49 -10.76 5.84 27.42
CA GLY A 49 -11.86 4.95 27.06
C GLY A 49 -11.49 3.75 26.18
N ALA A 50 -10.22 3.58 25.77
CA ALA A 50 -9.77 2.47 24.92
C ALA A 50 -9.54 1.15 25.69
N HIS A 51 -10.48 0.79 26.57
CA HIS A 51 -10.40 -0.32 27.54
C HIS A 51 -10.02 -1.66 26.92
N HIS A 52 -10.56 -1.99 25.73
CA HIS A 52 -10.26 -3.27 25.08
C HIS A 52 -8.77 -3.37 24.72
N VAL A 53 -8.22 -2.36 24.06
CA VAL A 53 -6.80 -2.35 23.66
C VAL A 53 -5.91 -2.29 24.90
N ALA A 54 -6.24 -1.42 25.87
CA ALA A 54 -5.49 -1.31 27.11
C ALA A 54 -5.43 -2.63 27.90
N THR A 55 -6.55 -3.34 28.01
CA THR A 55 -6.62 -4.66 28.68
C THR A 55 -5.72 -5.68 28.01
N ARG A 56 -5.71 -5.71 26.67
CA ARG A 56 -4.84 -6.63 25.90
C ARG A 56 -3.37 -6.28 26.07
N LEU A 57 -3.01 -4.99 26.04
CA LEU A 57 -1.65 -4.52 26.28
C LEU A 57 -1.16 -4.88 27.68
N ARG A 58 -1.97 -4.68 28.72
CA ARG A 58 -1.61 -5.10 30.09
C ARG A 58 -1.41 -6.60 30.21
N ALA A 59 -2.27 -7.39 29.60
CA ALA A 59 -2.12 -8.84 29.60
C ALA A 59 -0.80 -9.26 28.92
N ALA A 60 -0.42 -8.57 27.85
CA ALA A 60 0.85 -8.77 27.15
C ALA A 60 2.06 -8.36 28.00
N LEU A 61 2.03 -7.17 28.61
CA LEU A 61 3.08 -6.66 29.50
C LEU A 61 3.31 -7.58 30.69
N ARG A 62 2.25 -7.97 31.41
CA ARG A 62 2.33 -8.90 32.55
C ARG A 62 2.92 -10.25 32.15
N ALA A 63 2.53 -10.76 30.98
CA ALA A 63 3.05 -12.02 30.47
C ALA A 63 4.53 -11.95 30.12
N ALA A 64 5.00 -10.83 29.56
CA ALA A 64 6.42 -10.60 29.33
C ALA A 64 7.19 -10.36 30.64
N ASP A 65 6.60 -9.72 31.64
CA ASP A 65 7.26 -9.49 32.94
C ASP A 65 7.45 -10.78 33.73
N ALA A 66 6.49 -11.71 33.59
CA ALA A 66 6.54 -13.05 34.15
C ALA A 66 7.29 -14.06 33.28
N ASP A 67 7.89 -13.64 32.15
CA ASP A 67 8.58 -14.48 31.16
C ASP A 67 7.78 -15.75 30.76
N THR A 68 6.47 -15.56 30.57
CA THR A 68 5.58 -16.66 30.24
C THR A 68 5.71 -17.06 28.77
N LYS A 69 5.56 -18.36 28.47
CA LYS A 69 5.65 -18.89 27.10
C LYS A 69 4.62 -18.27 26.14
N ASP A 70 3.52 -17.73 26.66
CA ASP A 70 2.45 -17.11 25.85
C ASP A 70 2.61 -15.58 25.65
N ALA A 71 3.69 -14.97 26.15
CA ALA A 71 3.95 -13.53 26.03
C ALA A 71 3.91 -13.04 24.57
N ALA A 72 4.59 -13.75 23.66
CA ALA A 72 4.59 -13.41 22.23
C ALA A 72 3.18 -13.45 21.62
N THR A 73 2.39 -14.48 21.94
CA THR A 73 0.98 -14.57 21.50
C THR A 73 0.16 -13.39 22.02
N LYS A 74 0.32 -12.99 23.29
CA LYS A 74 -0.44 -11.86 23.86
C LYS A 74 -0.05 -10.54 23.24
N PHE A 75 1.23 -10.33 22.96
CA PHE A 75 1.71 -9.14 22.25
C PHE A 75 1.17 -9.07 20.82
N LEU A 76 1.20 -10.17 20.06
CA LEU A 76 0.60 -10.23 18.72
C LEU A 76 -0.92 -10.02 18.76
N SER A 77 -1.60 -10.54 19.79
CA SER A 77 -3.03 -10.29 20.01
C SER A 77 -3.31 -8.82 20.35
N ALA A 78 -2.50 -8.18 21.19
CA ALA A 78 -2.64 -6.76 21.51
C ALA A 78 -2.39 -5.88 20.29
N TYR A 79 -1.37 -6.20 19.49
CA TYR A 79 -1.09 -5.56 18.21
C TYR A 79 -2.26 -5.73 17.22
N THR A 80 -2.91 -6.90 17.20
CA THR A 80 -4.14 -7.13 16.41
C THR A 80 -5.26 -6.18 16.81
N SER A 81 -5.54 -6.06 18.12
CA SER A 81 -6.56 -5.16 18.65
C SER A 81 -6.25 -3.69 18.35
N LEU A 82 -4.98 -3.28 18.49
CA LEU A 82 -4.52 -1.94 18.16
C LEU A 82 -4.67 -1.63 16.66
N HIS A 83 -4.29 -2.57 15.79
CA HIS A 83 -4.44 -2.42 14.34
C HIS A 83 -5.91 -2.31 13.93
N ALA A 84 -6.78 -3.17 14.45
CA ALA A 84 -8.22 -3.08 14.18
C ALA A 84 -8.82 -1.75 14.66
N PHE A 85 -8.45 -1.30 15.87
CA PHE A 85 -8.86 0.01 16.40
C PHE A 85 -8.44 1.16 15.49
N GLU A 86 -7.17 1.17 15.07
CA GLU A 86 -6.64 2.21 14.19
C GLU A 86 -7.32 2.22 12.81
N ARG A 87 -7.72 1.06 12.28
CA ARG A 87 -8.52 0.98 11.05
C ARG A 87 -9.92 1.56 11.21
N VAL A 88 -10.59 1.29 12.32
CA VAL A 88 -11.89 1.92 12.61
C VAL A 88 -11.72 3.44 12.70
N LEU A 89 -10.76 3.91 13.50
CA LEU A 89 -10.45 5.33 13.68
C LEU A 89 -10.23 6.05 12.35
N SER A 90 -9.43 5.46 11.45
CA SER A 90 -9.07 6.10 10.20
C SER A 90 -10.21 6.12 9.19
N LEU A 91 -11.08 5.09 9.19
CA LEU A 91 -12.29 5.11 8.37
C LEU A 91 -13.31 6.12 8.90
N GLU A 92 -13.45 6.27 10.22
CA GLU A 92 -14.29 7.32 10.80
C GLU A 92 -13.79 8.73 10.46
N ALA A 93 -12.47 8.95 10.56
CA ALA A 93 -11.86 10.20 10.13
C ALA A 93 -12.09 10.46 8.64
N ALA A 94 -11.93 9.44 7.79
CA ALA A 94 -12.21 9.52 6.37
C ALA A 94 -13.68 9.87 6.08
N ARG A 95 -14.65 9.23 6.76
CA ARG A 95 -16.09 9.56 6.62
C ARG A 95 -16.36 11.02 6.97
N GLY A 96 -15.84 11.49 8.10
CA GLY A 96 -16.01 12.87 8.53
C GLY A 96 -15.40 13.87 7.55
N ALA A 97 -14.20 13.58 7.05
CA ALA A 97 -13.51 14.40 6.06
C ALA A 97 -14.29 14.46 4.73
N TRP A 98 -14.70 13.31 4.19
CA TRP A 98 -15.48 13.27 2.95
C TRP A 98 -16.85 13.92 3.07
N ALA A 99 -17.52 13.77 4.21
CA ALA A 99 -18.78 14.49 4.46
C ALA A 99 -18.58 16.01 4.48
N THR A 100 -17.53 16.48 5.15
CA THR A 100 -17.19 17.92 5.22
C THR A 100 -16.86 18.47 3.83
N TYR A 101 -16.08 17.73 3.04
CA TYR A 101 -15.71 18.13 1.68
C TYR A 101 -16.93 18.26 0.77
N ARG A 102 -17.85 17.30 0.82
CA ARG A 102 -19.08 17.36 0.01
C ARG A 102 -19.96 18.53 0.41
N ALA A 103 -20.16 18.75 1.71
CA ALA A 103 -20.91 19.91 2.20
C ALA A 103 -20.29 21.24 1.72
N SER A 104 -18.96 21.35 1.68
CA SER A 104 -18.29 22.56 1.17
C SER A 104 -18.42 22.79 -0.33
N ARG A 105 -18.87 21.78 -1.11
CA ARG A 105 -19.15 21.92 -2.55
C ARG A 105 -20.60 22.30 -2.82
N ASP A 106 -21.52 21.77 -2.02
CA ASP A 106 -22.97 22.01 -2.16
C ASP A 106 -23.35 23.48 -1.88
N ASP A 107 -22.51 24.22 -1.14
CA ASP A 107 -22.69 25.66 -0.90
C ASP A 107 -22.35 26.54 -2.12
N ASP A 108 -21.71 25.98 -3.18
CA ASP A 108 -21.22 26.75 -4.34
C ASP A 108 -21.97 26.50 -5.67
N GLU A 109 -22.69 25.39 -5.89
CA GLU A 109 -23.46 25.16 -7.13
C GLU A 109 -24.69 24.24 -6.98
N ASP A 110 -25.84 24.68 -7.53
CA ASP A 110 -26.99 23.84 -7.90
C ASP A 110 -26.60 22.87 -9.04
N GLN A 111 -25.92 21.76 -8.73
CA GLN A 111 -25.72 20.66 -9.69
C GLN A 111 -26.50 19.41 -9.27
N GLU A 112 -27.43 18.97 -10.14
CA GLU A 112 -28.11 17.68 -10.00
C GLU A 112 -27.09 16.53 -10.05
N PRO A 113 -27.05 15.65 -9.03
CA PRO A 113 -26.14 14.52 -9.03
C PRO A 113 -26.57 13.48 -10.07
N THR A 114 -25.76 13.26 -11.11
CA THR A 114 -25.87 12.07 -11.95
C THR A 114 -25.53 10.82 -11.13
N LYS A 115 -26.54 10.21 -10.53
CA LYS A 115 -26.49 8.89 -9.88
C LYS A 115 -26.10 7.83 -10.90
N LYS A 116 -24.80 7.48 -10.98
CA LYS A 116 -24.40 6.18 -11.52
C LYS A 116 -24.55 5.16 -10.42
N GLU A 117 -25.58 4.32 -10.53
CA GLU A 117 -25.71 3.15 -9.67
C GLU A 117 -24.46 2.26 -9.83
N PRO A 118 -23.76 1.91 -8.74
CA PRO A 118 -22.67 0.96 -8.82
C PRO A 118 -23.23 -0.39 -9.29
N PRO A 119 -22.54 -1.09 -10.20
CA PRO A 119 -23.00 -2.39 -10.67
C PRO A 119 -23.14 -3.36 -9.50
N ALA A 120 -24.23 -4.11 -9.49
CA ALA A 120 -24.49 -5.12 -8.48
C ALA A 120 -23.34 -6.15 -8.44
N GLU A 121 -22.69 -6.28 -7.28
CA GLU A 121 -21.69 -7.31 -7.04
C GLU A 121 -22.35 -8.69 -7.16
N SER A 122 -21.94 -9.46 -8.18
CA SER A 122 -22.29 -10.88 -8.23
C SER A 122 -21.61 -11.59 -7.05
N PRO A 123 -22.31 -12.51 -6.35
CA PRO A 123 -21.72 -13.25 -5.24
C PRO A 123 -20.46 -13.96 -5.71
N ALA A 124 -19.35 -13.74 -5.00
CA ALA A 124 -18.08 -14.36 -5.32
C ALA A 124 -18.25 -15.89 -5.37
N ALA A 125 -17.78 -16.50 -6.46
CA ALA A 125 -17.74 -17.96 -6.58
C ALA A 125 -16.97 -18.55 -5.39
N LEU A 126 -17.43 -19.70 -4.89
CA LEU A 126 -16.73 -20.38 -3.81
C LEU A 126 -15.29 -20.68 -4.25
N PRO A 127 -14.29 -20.41 -3.39
CA PRO A 127 -12.90 -20.72 -3.70
C PRO A 127 -12.75 -22.22 -3.97
N PRO A 128 -11.83 -22.63 -4.87
CA PRO A 128 -11.50 -24.04 -5.01
C PRO A 128 -10.99 -24.61 -3.68
N PRO A 129 -11.31 -25.88 -3.34
CA PRO A 129 -10.86 -26.49 -2.11
C PRO A 129 -9.33 -26.61 -2.07
N LEU A 130 -8.75 -26.54 -0.87
CA LEU A 130 -7.32 -26.79 -0.67
C LEU A 130 -6.98 -28.25 -1.00
N GLU A 131 -5.98 -28.45 -1.85
CA GLU A 131 -5.58 -29.78 -2.36
C GLU A 131 -4.99 -30.70 -1.27
N ASP A 132 -4.26 -30.15 -0.29
CA ASP A 132 -3.71 -30.87 0.87
C ASP A 132 -3.94 -30.09 2.18
N PRO A 133 -5.12 -30.25 2.82
CA PRO A 133 -5.46 -29.55 4.06
C PRO A 133 -4.60 -29.97 5.26
N LYS A 134 -4.15 -31.23 5.32
CA LYS A 134 -3.37 -31.75 6.46
C LYS A 134 -1.97 -31.13 6.47
N GLY A 135 -1.26 -31.21 5.34
CA GLY A 135 0.06 -30.58 5.23
C GLY A 135 -0.02 -29.05 5.33
N ALA A 136 -1.15 -28.43 4.95
CA ALA A 136 -1.36 -27.01 5.20
C ALA A 136 -1.47 -26.71 6.70
N VAL A 137 -2.24 -27.50 7.46
CA VAL A 137 -2.36 -27.34 8.92
C VAL A 137 -1.02 -27.47 9.63
N GLU A 138 -0.19 -28.45 9.26
CA GLU A 138 1.16 -28.63 9.82
C GLU A 138 2.04 -27.42 9.56
N LEU A 139 2.13 -26.97 8.30
CA LEU A 139 2.88 -25.77 7.90
C LEU A 139 2.42 -24.52 8.69
N LEU A 140 1.11 -24.31 8.81
CA LEU A 140 0.54 -23.15 9.49
C LEU A 140 0.86 -23.17 11.00
N GLY A 141 0.83 -24.35 11.62
CA GLY A 141 1.19 -24.55 13.02
C GLY A 141 2.68 -24.30 13.29
N GLU A 142 3.57 -24.80 12.43
CA GLU A 142 5.01 -24.55 12.52
C GLU A 142 5.35 -23.07 12.32
N LEU A 143 4.74 -22.44 11.32
CA LEU A 143 4.96 -21.03 11.04
C LEU A 143 4.48 -20.13 12.17
N THR A 144 3.34 -20.46 12.77
CA THR A 144 2.82 -19.73 13.94
C THR A 144 3.84 -19.73 15.07
N LYS A 145 4.43 -20.90 15.39
CA LYS A 145 5.48 -21.01 16.41
C LYS A 145 6.73 -20.24 16.03
N LEU A 146 7.16 -20.33 14.76
CA LEU A 146 8.32 -19.59 14.26
C LEU A 146 8.16 -18.07 14.42
N VAL A 147 6.98 -17.53 14.13
CA VAL A 147 6.71 -16.10 14.32
C VAL A 147 6.68 -15.73 15.81
N GLU A 148 6.05 -16.55 16.65
CA GLU A 148 6.02 -16.32 18.10
C GLU A 148 7.43 -16.37 18.71
N ASP A 149 8.28 -17.29 18.24
CA ASP A 149 9.69 -17.37 18.62
C ASP A 149 10.46 -16.12 18.19
N LEU A 150 10.26 -15.64 16.96
CA LEU A 150 10.86 -14.39 16.46
C LEU A 150 10.47 -13.17 17.30
N VAL A 151 9.20 -13.06 17.71
CA VAL A 151 8.76 -11.97 18.60
C VAL A 151 9.40 -12.10 19.98
N ARG A 152 9.52 -13.33 20.50
CA ARG A 152 10.12 -13.59 21.81
C ARG A 152 11.61 -13.26 21.82
N THR A 153 12.37 -13.71 20.84
CA THR A 153 13.85 -13.59 20.82
C THR A 153 14.36 -12.35 20.10
N GLY A 154 13.56 -11.77 19.22
CA GLY A 154 13.90 -10.57 18.44
C GLY A 154 14.86 -10.84 17.29
N LEU A 155 15.05 -9.81 16.45
CA LEU A 155 15.95 -9.84 15.31
C LEU A 155 17.44 -9.89 15.69
N THR A 156 17.78 -9.48 16.91
CA THR A 156 19.14 -9.61 17.46
C THR A 156 19.64 -11.06 17.51
N SER A 157 18.71 -12.03 17.59
CA SER A 157 18.97 -13.46 17.54
C SER A 157 18.77 -14.08 16.15
N ALA A 158 18.27 -13.31 15.18
CA ALA A 158 18.02 -13.82 13.83
C ALA A 158 19.34 -14.09 13.10
N SER A 159 19.31 -15.07 12.20
CA SER A 159 20.47 -15.46 11.39
C SER A 159 20.08 -15.78 9.96
N GLN A 160 21.05 -16.10 9.10
CA GLN A 160 20.77 -16.60 7.76
C GLN A 160 19.97 -17.92 7.78
N ALA A 161 20.10 -18.72 8.84
CA ALA A 161 19.27 -19.92 9.02
C ALA A 161 17.80 -19.56 9.24
N THR A 162 17.52 -18.52 10.04
CA THR A 162 16.17 -17.97 10.23
C THR A 162 15.56 -17.53 8.91
N ARG A 163 16.33 -16.78 8.11
CA ARG A 163 15.95 -16.32 6.76
C ARG A 163 15.65 -17.49 5.82
N THR A 164 16.51 -18.51 5.80
CA THR A 164 16.33 -19.71 4.97
C THR A 164 15.07 -20.48 5.36
N ARG A 165 14.77 -20.58 6.66
CA ARG A 165 13.56 -21.26 7.15
C ARG A 165 12.29 -20.53 6.72
N LEU A 166 12.27 -19.20 6.78
CA LEU A 166 11.15 -18.39 6.29
C LEU A 166 11.00 -18.46 4.77
N ASP A 167 12.09 -18.48 4.03
CA ASP A 167 12.07 -18.66 2.57
C ASP A 167 11.47 -20.02 2.17
N HIS A 168 11.81 -21.09 2.88
CA HIS A 168 11.17 -22.39 2.71
C HIS A 168 9.67 -22.35 3.01
N ALA A 169 9.26 -21.74 4.13
CA ALA A 169 7.85 -21.57 4.47
C ALA A 169 7.08 -20.75 3.42
N PHE A 170 7.72 -19.72 2.86
CA PHE A 170 7.19 -18.92 1.75
C PHE A 170 6.95 -19.77 0.49
N LYS A 171 7.95 -20.56 0.08
CA LYS A 171 7.85 -21.45 -1.09
C LYS A 171 6.74 -22.48 -0.91
N GLU A 172 6.65 -23.09 0.27
CA GLU A 172 5.60 -24.06 0.58
C GLU A 172 4.20 -23.43 0.65
N ALA A 173 4.06 -22.24 1.24
CA ALA A 173 2.80 -21.50 1.25
C ALA A 173 2.35 -21.17 -0.18
N SER A 174 3.29 -20.75 -1.05
CA SER A 174 3.02 -20.43 -2.45
C SER A 174 2.60 -21.67 -3.25
N ARG A 175 3.30 -22.80 -3.08
CA ARG A 175 2.96 -24.10 -3.70
C ARG A 175 1.55 -24.54 -3.33
N ARG A 176 1.11 -24.24 -2.10
CA ARG A 176 -0.21 -24.55 -1.57
C ARG A 176 -1.28 -23.48 -1.84
N LYS A 177 -0.98 -22.48 -2.70
CA LYS A 177 -1.89 -21.38 -3.07
C LYS A 177 -2.34 -20.53 -1.87
N LEU A 178 -1.54 -20.47 -0.80
CA LEU A 178 -1.75 -19.57 0.34
C LEU A 178 -1.17 -18.18 0.03
N LEU A 179 -1.68 -17.53 -1.02
CA LEU A 179 -1.01 -16.40 -1.69
C LEU A 179 -0.83 -15.18 -0.79
N ARG A 180 -1.84 -14.82 0.03
CA ARG A 180 -1.73 -13.71 1.00
C ARG A 180 -0.63 -13.96 2.03
N LEU A 181 -0.49 -15.21 2.48
CA LEU A 181 0.54 -15.62 3.43
C LEU A 181 1.92 -15.59 2.77
N GLY A 182 2.06 -16.16 1.57
CA GLY A 182 3.31 -16.12 0.81
C GLY A 182 3.81 -14.70 0.56
N ALA A 183 2.92 -13.79 0.15
CA ALA A 183 3.26 -12.37 -0.04
C ALA A 183 3.76 -11.71 1.26
N SER A 184 3.12 -12.01 2.40
CA SER A 184 3.52 -11.47 3.70
C SER A 184 4.88 -11.99 4.14
N LEU A 185 5.12 -13.30 3.99
CA LEU A 185 6.41 -13.93 4.33
C LEU A 185 7.57 -13.40 3.49
N ARG A 186 7.34 -13.09 2.21
CA ARG A 186 8.36 -12.46 1.36
C ARG A 186 8.84 -11.14 1.98
N TYR A 187 7.93 -10.27 2.42
CA TYR A 187 8.29 -9.00 3.05
C TYR A 187 9.01 -9.18 4.38
N VAL A 188 8.58 -10.13 5.22
CA VAL A 188 9.30 -10.46 6.47
C VAL A 188 10.73 -10.89 6.17
N ASN A 189 10.91 -11.76 5.17
CA ASN A 189 12.20 -12.28 4.78
C ASN A 189 13.14 -11.20 4.21
N GLU A 190 12.58 -10.24 3.46
CA GLU A 190 13.31 -9.06 2.96
C GLU A 190 13.78 -8.16 4.10
N GLU A 191 12.92 -7.87 5.09
CA GLU A 191 13.31 -7.04 6.24
C GLU A 191 14.37 -7.69 7.12
N ILE A 192 14.27 -9.01 7.37
CA ILE A 192 15.31 -9.74 8.08
C ILE A 192 16.62 -9.65 7.31
N GLY A 193 16.58 -9.79 5.97
CA GLY A 193 17.75 -9.61 5.12
C GLY A 193 18.38 -8.22 5.28
N ARG A 194 17.57 -7.16 5.29
CA ARG A 194 18.04 -5.77 5.50
C ARG A 194 18.66 -5.59 6.88
N PHE A 195 17.99 -6.10 7.93
CA PHE A 195 18.50 -6.02 9.30
C PHE A 195 19.86 -6.73 9.45
N LEU A 196 19.98 -7.96 8.94
CA LEU A 196 21.23 -8.74 9.01
C LEU A 196 22.39 -8.13 8.21
N ALA A 197 22.07 -7.33 7.19
CA ALA A 197 23.05 -6.64 6.37
C ALA A 197 23.39 -5.23 6.88
N ASP A 198 22.82 -4.80 8.01
CA ASP A 198 22.88 -3.41 8.51
C ASP A 198 22.48 -2.38 7.42
N ASP A 199 21.49 -2.75 6.60
CA ASP A 199 20.98 -1.91 5.55
C ASP A 199 20.12 -0.80 6.17
N GLY A 200 20.55 0.45 6.03
CA GLY A 200 19.85 1.64 6.54
C GLY A 200 18.42 1.83 5.99
N THR A 201 17.97 0.97 5.07
CA THR A 201 16.58 0.92 4.58
C THR A 201 15.68 -0.09 5.32
N PHE A 202 16.20 -0.81 6.34
CA PHE A 202 15.40 -1.61 7.26
C PHE A 202 14.31 -0.74 7.93
N ALA A 203 13.09 -1.26 8.02
CA ALA A 203 11.99 -0.58 8.69
C ALA A 203 11.29 -1.50 9.69
N ALA A 204 11.43 -1.19 10.99
CA ALA A 204 10.79 -1.92 12.09
C ALA A 204 9.27 -2.04 11.92
N ARG A 205 8.61 -0.96 11.47
CA ARG A 205 7.18 -0.94 11.16
C ARG A 205 6.79 -1.94 10.09
N ARG A 206 7.52 -1.96 8.97
CA ARG A 206 7.27 -2.88 7.85
C ARG A 206 7.49 -4.33 8.27
N TYR A 207 8.58 -4.59 8.99
CA TYR A 207 8.88 -5.92 9.54
C TYR A 207 7.74 -6.41 10.44
N SER A 208 7.39 -5.61 11.45
CA SER A 208 6.41 -5.98 12.47
C SER A 208 5.02 -6.16 11.87
N PHE A 209 4.61 -5.28 10.95
CA PHE A 209 3.35 -5.40 10.24
C PHE A 209 3.24 -6.71 9.46
N PHE A 210 4.23 -7.05 8.64
CA PHE A 210 4.18 -8.28 7.84
C PHE A 210 4.41 -9.55 8.68
N LEU A 211 5.16 -9.45 9.78
CA LEU A 211 5.33 -10.54 10.74
C LEU A 211 4.01 -10.86 11.43
N HIS A 212 3.34 -9.83 11.97
CA HIS A 212 2.01 -9.93 12.56
C HIS A 212 0.97 -10.46 11.57
N ARG A 213 0.94 -9.91 10.35
CA ARG A 213 0.05 -10.37 9.28
C ARG A 213 0.27 -11.84 8.95
N SER A 214 1.52 -12.29 8.89
CA SER A 214 1.85 -13.70 8.64
C SER A 214 1.32 -14.60 9.77
N TRP A 215 1.45 -14.18 11.03
CA TRP A 215 0.88 -14.89 12.17
C TRP A 215 -0.65 -14.95 12.13
N LEU A 216 -1.31 -13.84 11.82
CA LEU A 216 -2.78 -13.77 11.76
C LEU A 216 -3.34 -14.62 10.62
N LEU A 217 -2.72 -14.56 9.43
CA LEU A 217 -3.08 -15.42 8.29
C LEU A 217 -2.83 -16.90 8.62
N ALA A 218 -1.72 -17.22 9.29
CA ALA A 218 -1.40 -18.59 9.68
C ALA A 218 -2.44 -19.16 10.67
N LYS A 219 -2.67 -18.47 11.79
CA LYS A 219 -3.66 -18.87 12.80
C LYS A 219 -5.08 -18.89 12.25
N GLY A 220 -5.48 -17.85 11.51
CA GLY A 220 -6.82 -17.75 10.93
C GLY A 220 -7.10 -18.88 9.94
N THR A 221 -6.15 -19.17 9.06
CA THR A 221 -6.32 -20.25 8.07
C THR A 221 -6.35 -21.61 8.75
N HIS A 222 -5.48 -21.84 9.74
CA HIS A 222 -5.46 -23.06 10.53
C HIS A 222 -6.81 -23.28 11.23
N PHE A 223 -7.36 -22.23 11.87
CA PHE A 223 -8.67 -22.26 12.50
C PHE A 223 -9.79 -22.56 11.49
N ALA A 224 -9.79 -21.88 10.34
CA ALA A 224 -10.80 -22.04 9.30
C ALA A 224 -10.83 -23.46 8.73
N ILE A 225 -9.66 -24.06 8.46
CA ILE A 225 -9.54 -25.46 8.03
C ILE A 225 -10.11 -26.39 9.11
N GLY A 226 -9.74 -26.19 10.37
CA GLY A 226 -10.23 -27.00 11.50
C GLY A 226 -11.75 -26.91 11.68
N LYS A 227 -12.35 -25.76 11.37
CA LYS A 227 -13.81 -25.55 11.37
C LYS A 227 -14.50 -25.97 10.07
N LYS A 228 -13.76 -26.41 9.05
CA LYS A 228 -14.27 -26.72 7.70
C LYS A 228 -15.00 -25.52 7.07
N ASP A 229 -14.57 -24.30 7.38
CA ASP A 229 -15.16 -23.07 6.83
C ASP A 229 -14.47 -22.70 5.51
N ALA A 230 -15.00 -23.22 4.40
CA ALA A 230 -14.46 -22.98 3.07
C ALA A 230 -14.49 -21.49 2.67
N ARG A 231 -15.48 -20.72 3.15
CA ARG A 231 -15.59 -19.29 2.83
C ARG A 231 -14.46 -18.51 3.50
N LEU A 232 -14.24 -18.77 4.80
CA LEU A 232 -13.15 -18.16 5.54
C LEU A 232 -11.79 -18.58 4.97
N VAL A 233 -11.59 -19.85 4.62
CA VAL A 233 -10.37 -20.32 3.93
C VAL A 233 -10.14 -19.54 2.64
N GLY A 234 -11.15 -19.36 1.77
CA GLY A 234 -11.00 -18.56 0.55
C GLY A 234 -10.57 -17.14 0.83
N SER A 235 -11.26 -16.47 1.77
CA SER A 235 -10.98 -15.08 2.12
C SER A 235 -9.55 -14.87 2.68
N LEU A 236 -8.98 -15.89 3.33
CA LEU A 236 -7.65 -15.82 3.94
C LEU A 236 -6.54 -16.25 2.98
N THR A 237 -6.85 -17.06 1.96
CA THR A 237 -5.86 -17.59 1.01
C THR A 237 -5.76 -16.77 -0.28
N LEU A 238 -6.89 -16.31 -0.82
CA LEU A 238 -6.98 -15.53 -2.05
C LEU A 238 -7.20 -14.04 -1.74
N GLY A 239 -6.59 -13.17 -2.54
CA GLY A 239 -7.04 -11.77 -2.61
C GLY A 239 -8.39 -11.71 -3.31
N VAL A 240 -9.16 -10.65 -3.06
CA VAL A 240 -10.50 -10.39 -3.66
C VAL A 240 -10.43 -10.13 -5.18
N ALA A 241 -9.32 -10.42 -5.84
CA ALA A 241 -9.14 -10.09 -7.25
C ALA A 241 -10.02 -10.99 -8.13
N SER A 242 -10.94 -10.35 -8.86
CA SER A 242 -11.68 -10.92 -9.98
C SER A 242 -10.73 -11.62 -10.95
N ALA A 243 -11.16 -12.69 -11.62
CA ALA A 243 -10.36 -13.29 -12.68
C ALA A 243 -10.07 -12.24 -13.79
N PRO A 244 -8.86 -12.23 -14.38
CA PRO A 244 -8.53 -11.28 -15.45
C PRO A 244 -9.51 -11.42 -16.62
N LYS A 245 -10.12 -10.30 -17.05
CA LYS A 245 -11.01 -10.25 -18.21
C LYS A 245 -10.22 -9.83 -19.46
N PRO A 246 -10.18 -10.64 -20.53
CA PRO A 246 -9.45 -10.29 -21.75
C PRO A 246 -9.97 -9.00 -22.41
N VAL A 247 -9.07 -8.25 -23.04
CA VAL A 247 -9.35 -7.05 -23.82
C VAL A 247 -8.53 -7.11 -25.11
N GLY A 248 -9.21 -7.17 -26.25
CA GLY A 248 -8.54 -7.33 -27.55
C GLY A 248 -7.62 -6.16 -27.91
N ALA A 249 -8.08 -4.92 -27.68
CA ALA A 249 -7.30 -3.72 -27.91
C ALA A 249 -7.75 -2.58 -26.98
N LEU A 250 -6.79 -1.76 -26.56
CA LEU A 250 -6.98 -0.53 -25.79
C LEU A 250 -5.93 0.52 -26.19
N GLU A 251 -6.33 1.78 -26.19
CA GLU A 251 -5.42 2.92 -26.23
C GLU A 251 -5.49 3.62 -24.86
N VAL A 252 -4.33 3.95 -24.32
CA VAL A 252 -4.20 4.59 -23.01
C VAL A 252 -3.28 5.80 -23.07
N VAL A 253 -3.43 6.69 -22.10
CA VAL A 253 -2.46 7.74 -21.75
C VAL A 253 -2.07 7.59 -20.28
N THR A 254 -0.87 8.03 -19.91
CA THR A 254 -0.38 7.93 -18.53
C THR A 254 -0.50 9.27 -17.85
N LEU A 255 -1.32 9.39 -16.80
CA LEU A 255 -1.43 10.62 -16.01
C LEU A 255 -0.37 10.74 -14.91
N GLY A 256 0.23 9.63 -14.51
CA GLY A 256 1.14 9.63 -13.38
C GLY A 256 1.99 8.37 -13.29
N VAL A 257 3.17 8.50 -12.68
CA VAL A 257 4.06 7.38 -12.41
C VAL A 257 4.46 7.42 -10.94
N GLN A 258 4.01 6.44 -10.17
CA GLN A 258 4.46 6.26 -8.81
C GLN A 258 5.70 5.36 -8.81
N LYS A 259 6.81 5.88 -8.27
CA LYS A 259 8.08 5.16 -8.15
C LYS A 259 8.30 4.72 -6.71
N ARG A 260 8.80 3.51 -6.51
CA ARG A 260 9.36 3.06 -5.23
C ARG A 260 10.69 2.38 -5.49
N ALA A 261 11.72 2.75 -4.74
CA ALA A 261 13.04 2.16 -4.88
C ALA A 261 13.58 1.73 -3.51
N THR A 262 14.25 0.58 -3.50
CA THR A 262 15.00 0.03 -2.37
C THR A 262 16.41 -0.29 -2.86
N ALA A 263 17.26 -0.84 -1.99
CA ALA A 263 18.57 -1.35 -2.42
C ALA A 263 18.46 -2.50 -3.44
N ALA A 264 17.48 -3.40 -3.26
CA ALA A 264 17.37 -4.65 -4.02
C ALA A 264 16.41 -4.58 -5.22
N ALA A 265 15.46 -3.64 -5.23
CA ALA A 265 14.45 -3.56 -6.27
C ALA A 265 13.95 -2.12 -6.48
N CYS A 266 13.45 -1.85 -7.68
CA CYS A 266 12.62 -0.68 -7.96
C CYS A 266 11.30 -1.10 -8.62
N SER A 267 10.23 -0.36 -8.34
CA SER A 267 8.92 -0.57 -8.93
C SER A 267 8.31 0.73 -9.44
N PHE A 268 7.57 0.62 -10.54
CA PHE A 268 6.85 1.71 -11.18
C PHE A 268 5.39 1.32 -11.35
N ASP A 269 4.49 2.12 -10.79
CA ASP A 269 3.04 2.02 -11.01
C ASP A 269 2.59 3.16 -11.91
N PHE A 270 2.23 2.82 -13.15
CA PHE A 270 1.71 3.75 -14.15
C PHE A 270 0.21 3.92 -13.96
N ARG A 271 -0.23 5.16 -13.72
CA ARG A 271 -1.64 5.57 -13.61
C ARG A 271 -2.15 5.90 -15.01
N LEU A 272 -2.81 4.93 -15.63
CA LEU A 272 -3.29 4.99 -17.00
C LEU A 272 -4.75 5.47 -17.04
N ARG A 273 -5.12 6.08 -18.16
CA ARG A 273 -6.49 6.40 -18.55
C ARG A 273 -6.79 5.81 -19.91
N VAL A 274 -7.88 5.08 -20.02
CA VAL A 274 -8.29 4.45 -21.28
C VAL A 274 -8.95 5.51 -22.16
N VAL A 275 -8.32 5.84 -23.28
CA VAL A 275 -8.88 6.79 -24.26
C VAL A 275 -9.72 6.08 -25.32
N LYS A 276 -9.42 4.81 -25.60
CA LYS A 276 -10.19 3.96 -26.52
C LYS A 276 -10.09 2.51 -26.10
N SER A 277 -11.15 1.73 -26.29
CA SER A 277 -11.12 0.29 -26.05
C SER A 277 -12.10 -0.46 -26.94
N ALA A 278 -11.75 -1.70 -27.29
CA ALA A 278 -12.70 -2.66 -27.86
C ALA A 278 -13.87 -2.99 -26.90
N ARG A 279 -13.69 -2.74 -25.60
CA ARG A 279 -14.74 -2.85 -24.58
C ARG A 279 -15.16 -1.45 -24.16
N ALA A 280 -16.32 -0.99 -24.64
CA ALA A 280 -16.81 0.38 -24.41
C ALA A 280 -16.88 0.78 -22.93
N SER A 281 -17.17 -0.18 -22.03
CA SER A 281 -17.23 0.05 -20.58
C SER A 281 -15.91 0.51 -19.95
N LEU A 282 -14.77 0.28 -20.62
CA LEU A 282 -13.45 0.68 -20.13
C LEU A 282 -13.06 2.10 -20.51
N VAL A 283 -13.73 2.74 -21.48
CA VAL A 283 -13.35 4.10 -21.92
C VAL A 283 -13.55 5.09 -20.77
N GLY A 284 -12.54 5.93 -20.54
CA GLY A 284 -12.46 6.87 -19.42
C GLY A 284 -12.04 6.25 -18.08
N GLN A 285 -11.97 4.91 -17.99
CA GLN A 285 -11.62 4.24 -16.73
C GLN A 285 -10.13 4.36 -16.41
N ALA A 286 -9.83 4.39 -15.10
CA ALA A 286 -8.48 4.36 -14.58
C ALA A 286 -7.94 2.93 -14.58
N LEU A 287 -6.73 2.73 -15.14
CA LEU A 287 -6.01 1.47 -15.03
C LEU A 287 -4.66 1.68 -14.35
N VAL A 288 -4.20 0.68 -13.61
CA VAL A 288 -2.83 0.65 -13.09
C VAL A 288 -2.05 -0.44 -13.81
N TYR A 289 -0.90 -0.10 -14.37
CA TYR A 289 0.08 -1.07 -14.83
C TYR A 289 1.31 -0.97 -13.95
N SER A 290 1.89 -2.11 -13.53
CA SER A 290 3.04 -2.10 -12.64
C SER A 290 4.20 -2.91 -13.20
N LEU A 291 5.39 -2.37 -13.05
CA LEU A 291 6.64 -3.06 -13.33
C LEU A 291 7.50 -3.11 -12.07
N VAL A 292 8.20 -4.22 -11.88
CA VAL A 292 9.15 -4.42 -10.78
C VAL A 292 10.44 -4.97 -11.38
N PHE A 293 11.56 -4.33 -11.03
CA PHE A 293 12.89 -4.71 -11.47
C PHE A 293 13.77 -5.04 -10.27
N ALA A 294 14.61 -6.06 -10.41
CA ALA A 294 15.73 -6.26 -9.51
C ALA A 294 16.77 -5.16 -9.76
N ARG A 295 17.16 -4.45 -8.70
CA ARG A 295 18.04 -3.29 -8.79
C ARG A 295 19.48 -3.68 -8.50
N LYS A 296 20.39 -3.22 -9.36
CA LYS A 296 21.84 -3.18 -9.10
C LYS A 296 22.24 -1.87 -8.44
N ALA A 297 23.17 -1.95 -7.50
CA ALA A 297 23.75 -0.78 -6.85
C ALA A 297 24.38 0.18 -7.88
N GLY A 298 24.28 1.48 -7.63
CA GLY A 298 24.81 2.52 -8.52
C GLY A 298 23.99 2.79 -9.80
N VAL A 299 22.96 1.99 -10.09
CA VAL A 299 22.07 2.23 -11.23
C VAL A 299 20.84 3.04 -10.78
N PRO A 300 20.54 4.19 -11.40
CA PRO A 300 19.35 4.97 -11.07
C PRO A 300 18.08 4.19 -11.46
N PRO A 301 17.00 4.23 -10.66
CA PRO A 301 15.78 3.49 -10.95
C PRO A 301 15.19 3.75 -12.34
N GLU A 302 15.24 4.99 -12.82
CA GLU A 302 14.67 5.43 -14.10
C GLU A 302 15.36 4.77 -15.30
N ALA A 303 16.62 4.33 -15.14
CA ALA A 303 17.32 3.58 -16.17
C ALA A 303 16.60 2.26 -16.54
N TYR A 304 15.90 1.64 -15.59
CA TYR A 304 15.16 0.41 -15.83
C TYR A 304 13.96 0.60 -16.77
N LEU A 305 13.48 1.84 -16.94
CA LEU A 305 12.43 2.16 -17.91
C LEU A 305 12.90 2.04 -19.37
N HIS A 306 14.21 1.94 -19.60
CA HIS A 306 14.78 1.71 -20.93
C HIS A 306 14.94 0.23 -21.27
N LEU A 307 14.73 -0.68 -20.31
CA LEU A 307 14.95 -2.10 -20.53
C LEU A 307 13.78 -2.75 -21.28
N PRO A 308 14.04 -3.55 -22.32
CA PRO A 308 12.99 -4.22 -23.08
C PRO A 308 12.24 -5.21 -22.18
N GLN A 309 10.92 -5.21 -22.29
CA GLN A 309 10.04 -6.18 -21.66
C GLN A 309 9.86 -7.42 -22.57
N PRO A 310 9.36 -8.55 -22.04
CA PRO A 310 9.01 -9.72 -22.86
C PRO A 310 8.08 -9.40 -24.04
N GLN A 311 7.23 -8.38 -23.90
CA GLN A 311 6.34 -7.85 -24.95
C GLN A 311 7.06 -6.96 -25.98
N LYS A 312 8.40 -6.93 -25.98
CA LYS A 312 9.27 -6.21 -26.93
C LYS A 312 9.08 -4.69 -26.97
N PHE A 313 8.77 -4.07 -25.84
CA PHE A 313 8.72 -2.62 -25.68
C PHE A 313 9.60 -2.15 -24.52
N ALA A 314 10.04 -0.90 -24.56
CA ALA A 314 10.69 -0.24 -23.43
C ALA A 314 9.63 0.56 -22.63
N PRO A 315 9.54 0.41 -21.29
CA PRO A 315 8.54 1.10 -20.46
C PRO A 315 8.54 2.63 -20.59
N LYS A 316 9.64 3.24 -21.01
CA LYS A 316 9.73 4.68 -21.28
C LYS A 316 8.65 5.18 -22.24
N VAL A 317 8.12 4.33 -23.12
CA VAL A 317 6.97 4.67 -23.98
C VAL A 317 5.73 5.08 -23.17
N LEU A 318 5.55 4.54 -21.96
CA LEU A 318 4.43 4.87 -21.08
C LEU A 318 4.62 6.21 -20.35
N VAL A 319 5.79 6.82 -20.41
CA VAL A 319 6.09 8.11 -19.77
C VAL A 319 5.99 9.26 -20.77
N ALA A 320 5.88 8.95 -22.07
CA ALA A 320 5.71 9.95 -23.11
C ALA A 320 4.32 10.60 -23.03
N LYS A 321 4.23 11.86 -23.45
CA LYS A 321 2.98 12.62 -23.60
C LYS A 321 2.21 12.21 -24.87
N SER A 322 2.10 10.90 -25.10
CA SER A 322 1.48 10.32 -26.29
C SER A 322 0.53 9.19 -25.94
N LYS A 323 -0.32 8.83 -26.91
CA LYS A 323 -1.16 7.64 -26.80
C LYS A 323 -0.31 6.40 -26.84
N VAL A 324 -0.67 5.38 -26.08
CA VAL A 324 -0.05 4.05 -26.14
C VAL A 324 -1.11 3.03 -26.52
N SER A 325 -0.90 2.35 -27.64
CA SER A 325 -1.74 1.24 -28.10
C SER A 325 -1.27 -0.06 -27.47
N ILE A 326 -2.21 -0.83 -26.94
CA ILE A 326 -1.98 -2.12 -26.32
C ILE A 326 -2.97 -3.13 -26.88
N THR A 327 -2.49 -4.30 -27.31
CA THR A 327 -3.34 -5.38 -27.81
C THR A 327 -3.15 -6.67 -27.03
N GLU A 328 -4.16 -7.54 -27.06
CA GLU A 328 -4.19 -8.83 -26.37
C GLU A 328 -3.85 -8.73 -24.87
N ALA A 329 -4.45 -7.76 -24.19
CA ALA A 329 -4.27 -7.56 -22.75
C ALA A 329 -5.41 -8.22 -21.95
N ALA A 330 -5.30 -8.18 -20.63
CA ALA A 330 -6.42 -8.45 -19.74
C ALA A 330 -6.50 -7.37 -18.65
N VAL A 331 -7.69 -7.17 -18.10
CA VAL A 331 -7.93 -6.26 -16.97
C VAL A 331 -8.46 -7.05 -15.80
N LEU A 332 -7.78 -6.91 -14.66
CA LEU A 332 -8.28 -7.30 -13.35
C LEU A 332 -9.15 -6.16 -12.84
N GLU A 333 -10.45 -6.24 -13.12
CA GLU A 333 -11.39 -5.17 -12.76
C GLU A 333 -11.59 -5.09 -11.25
N ASP A 334 -11.59 -3.86 -10.75
CA ASP A 334 -11.94 -3.53 -9.37
C ASP A 334 -13.41 -3.07 -9.27
N GLY A 335 -13.90 -2.87 -8.05
CA GLY A 335 -15.25 -2.40 -7.78
C GLY A 335 -15.53 -0.96 -8.25
N ARG A 336 -14.55 -0.26 -8.85
CA ARG A 336 -14.67 1.13 -9.34
C ARG A 336 -14.90 1.20 -10.85
N GLY A 337 -14.88 0.06 -11.55
CA GLY A 337 -15.00 -0.01 -13.02
C GLY A 337 -13.67 0.06 -13.77
N GLY A 338 -12.60 0.47 -13.08
CA GLY A 338 -11.22 0.42 -13.55
C GLY A 338 -10.53 -0.88 -13.16
N GLY A 339 -9.22 -0.81 -12.89
CA GLY A 339 -8.50 -1.92 -12.29
C GLY A 339 -7.05 -2.03 -12.72
N ARG A 340 -6.53 -3.25 -12.75
CA ARG A 340 -5.12 -3.51 -13.08
C ARG A 340 -4.95 -4.09 -14.47
N LEU A 341 -4.12 -3.46 -15.28
CA LEU A 341 -3.73 -3.97 -16.58
C LEU A 341 -2.76 -5.16 -16.41
N VAL A 342 -3.02 -6.23 -17.14
CA VAL A 342 -2.19 -7.43 -17.19
C VAL A 342 -1.76 -7.65 -18.63
N LEU A 343 -0.46 -7.74 -18.85
CA LEU A 343 0.13 -8.06 -20.15
C LEU A 343 0.61 -9.52 -20.15
N GLY A 344 0.08 -10.30 -21.08
CA GLY A 344 0.53 -11.66 -21.32
C GLY A 344 1.73 -11.72 -22.28
N PRO A 345 2.28 -12.91 -22.56
CA PRO A 345 3.39 -13.07 -23.50
C PRO A 345 3.08 -12.62 -24.93
N LYS A 346 1.80 -12.62 -25.33
CA LYS A 346 1.37 -12.21 -26.68
C LYS A 346 0.99 -10.73 -26.79
N SER A 347 0.84 -10.04 -25.67
CA SER A 347 0.44 -8.63 -25.68
C SER A 347 1.48 -7.79 -26.41
N THR A 348 1.03 -6.78 -27.14
CA THR A 348 1.90 -5.78 -27.78
C THR A 348 1.65 -4.41 -27.17
N VAL A 349 2.70 -3.59 -27.11
CA VAL A 349 2.65 -2.21 -26.61
C VAL A 349 3.42 -1.32 -27.57
N THR A 350 2.75 -0.32 -28.14
CA THR A 350 3.34 0.58 -29.13
C THR A 350 2.97 2.03 -28.84
N GLY A 351 3.96 2.92 -28.90
CA GLY A 351 3.74 4.36 -28.83
C GLY A 351 3.02 4.86 -30.07
N GLY A 352 2.08 5.78 -29.88
CA GLY A 352 1.31 6.44 -30.92
C GLY A 352 1.64 7.94 -31.00
N ALA A 353 0.73 8.69 -31.63
CA ALA A 353 0.82 10.14 -31.74
C ALA A 353 0.68 10.84 -30.38
N ASP A 354 1.20 12.06 -30.31
CA ASP A 354 1.02 12.96 -29.17
C ASP A 354 -0.45 13.11 -28.80
N TYR A 355 -0.67 13.34 -27.51
CA TYR A 355 -2.00 13.53 -26.95
C TYR A 355 -2.11 14.94 -26.38
N ASP A 356 -3.23 15.61 -26.62
CA ASP A 356 -3.47 17.02 -26.30
C ASP A 356 -4.72 17.22 -25.41
N ALA A 357 -5.72 16.34 -25.49
CA ALA A 357 -6.95 16.42 -24.70
C ALA A 357 -6.79 15.90 -23.25
N TRP A 358 -5.75 16.33 -22.54
CA TRP A 358 -5.41 15.86 -21.18
C TRP A 358 -6.48 16.18 -20.14
N SER A 359 -6.99 17.42 -20.14
CA SER A 359 -7.96 17.91 -19.15
C SER A 359 -9.23 17.08 -19.08
N SER A 360 -9.64 16.45 -20.19
CA SER A 360 -10.80 15.55 -20.22
C SER A 360 -10.67 14.31 -19.33
N HIS A 361 -9.45 13.98 -18.89
CA HIS A 361 -9.17 12.83 -18.02
C HIS A 361 -8.93 13.21 -16.56
N TYR A 362 -8.94 14.51 -16.26
CA TYR A 362 -8.70 15.01 -14.91
C TYR A 362 -9.99 14.93 -14.08
N THR A 363 -10.43 13.70 -13.84
CA THR A 363 -11.66 13.42 -13.09
C THR A 363 -11.34 12.83 -11.71
N TRP A 364 -12.09 13.28 -10.72
CA TRP A 364 -12.08 12.77 -9.36
C TRP A 364 -13.52 12.57 -8.87
N ASP A 365 -13.81 11.39 -8.34
CA ASP A 365 -15.13 10.98 -7.82
C ASP A 365 -15.12 10.90 -6.28
N PRO A 366 -15.34 12.03 -5.58
CA PRO A 366 -15.38 12.05 -4.12
C PRO A 366 -16.60 11.33 -3.54
N ASP A 367 -17.74 11.29 -4.24
CA ASP A 367 -18.93 10.58 -3.80
C ASP A 367 -18.73 9.07 -3.82
N GLY A 368 -18.14 8.54 -4.89
CA GLY A 368 -17.76 7.14 -4.94
C GLY A 368 -16.72 6.79 -3.88
N ALA A 369 -15.77 7.68 -3.61
CA ALA A 369 -14.80 7.49 -2.52
C ALA A 369 -15.50 7.41 -1.15
N ALA A 370 -16.42 8.35 -0.85
CA ALA A 370 -17.22 8.34 0.38
C ALA A 370 -18.05 7.06 0.52
N ALA A 371 -18.78 6.67 -0.54
CA ALA A 371 -19.60 5.47 -0.55
C ALA A 371 -18.78 4.19 -0.31
N ARG A 372 -17.56 4.11 -0.83
CA ARG A 372 -16.65 2.99 -0.56
C ARG A 372 -16.21 2.95 0.91
N VAL A 373 -15.87 4.09 1.51
CA VAL A 373 -15.53 4.18 2.93
C VAL A 373 -16.73 3.79 3.82
N ASP A 374 -17.94 4.17 3.43
CA ASP A 374 -19.17 3.81 4.14
C ASP A 374 -19.47 2.31 4.07
N LYS A 375 -19.27 1.68 2.90
CA LYS A 375 -19.49 0.24 2.69
C LYS A 375 -18.40 -0.65 3.30
N HIS A 376 -17.17 -0.13 3.48
CA HIS A 376 -16.04 -0.94 3.91
C HIS A 376 -16.18 -1.42 5.36
N ALA A 377 -16.02 -2.73 5.55
CA ALA A 377 -15.98 -3.36 6.87
C ALA A 377 -14.50 -3.52 7.31
N PRO A 378 -14.03 -2.75 8.30
CA PRO A 378 -12.64 -2.82 8.74
C PRO A 378 -12.25 -4.21 9.24
N SER A 379 -11.05 -4.63 8.89
CA SER A 379 -10.46 -5.90 9.27
C SER A 379 -9.01 -5.75 9.73
N PRO A 380 -8.53 -6.58 10.67
CA PRO A 380 -7.12 -6.58 11.08
C PRO A 380 -6.16 -7.03 9.97
N LEU A 381 -6.69 -7.52 8.84
CA LEU A 381 -5.93 -7.82 7.63
C LEU A 381 -6.02 -6.71 6.58
N ASP A 382 -6.58 -5.55 6.92
CA ASP A 382 -6.61 -4.43 5.99
C ASP A 382 -5.21 -3.83 5.83
N LEU A 383 -4.86 -3.55 4.58
CA LEU A 383 -3.73 -2.67 4.25
C LEU A 383 -4.26 -1.25 4.13
N ALA A 384 -3.52 -0.26 4.62
CA ALA A 384 -3.93 1.14 4.46
C ALA A 384 -4.18 1.52 2.99
N VAL A 385 -3.41 0.91 2.08
CA VAL A 385 -3.51 1.11 0.62
C VAL A 385 -4.65 0.33 -0.07
N GLU A 386 -5.36 -0.58 0.62
CA GLU A 386 -6.50 -1.29 0.01
C GLU A 386 -7.66 -0.35 -0.30
N MET A 387 -7.85 0.69 0.52
CA MET A 387 -8.83 1.76 0.30
C MET A 387 -8.21 2.99 -0.36
N GLN A 388 -7.07 2.83 -1.05
CA GLN A 388 -6.38 3.95 -1.67
C GLN A 388 -7.24 4.57 -2.79
N GLU A 389 -7.50 5.86 -2.71
CA GLU A 389 -8.21 6.64 -3.72
C GLU A 389 -7.23 7.43 -4.58
N GLU A 390 -7.57 7.60 -5.86
CA GLU A 390 -6.86 8.55 -6.72
C GLU A 390 -7.62 9.87 -6.68
N VAL A 391 -6.91 10.97 -6.40
CA VAL A 391 -7.49 12.30 -6.27
C VAL A 391 -6.79 13.27 -7.21
N ILE A 392 -7.54 14.24 -7.70
CA ILE A 392 -7.04 15.36 -8.49
C ILE A 392 -7.44 16.63 -7.77
N LEU A 393 -6.44 17.39 -7.34
CA LEU A 393 -6.63 18.61 -6.56
C LEU A 393 -6.37 19.80 -7.48
N GLU A 394 -7.42 20.49 -7.89
CA GLU A 394 -7.31 21.66 -8.78
C GLU A 394 -6.85 22.89 -7.99
N GLU A 395 -7.51 23.14 -6.87
CA GLU A 395 -7.24 24.28 -5.99
C GLU A 395 -6.62 23.83 -4.67
N TRP A 396 -5.30 23.69 -4.65
CA TRP A 396 -4.56 23.19 -3.49
C TRP A 396 -3.49 24.15 -3.00
N ALA A 397 -3.33 24.26 -1.69
CA ALA A 397 -2.31 25.08 -1.03
C ALA A 397 -1.42 24.23 -0.12
N LEU A 398 -0.25 24.77 0.23
CA LEU A 398 0.62 24.15 1.24
C LEU A 398 0.30 24.75 2.62
N GLY A 399 0.18 23.88 3.62
CA GLY A 399 -0.03 24.24 5.01
C GLY A 399 1.13 23.79 5.92
N PRO A 400 1.24 24.39 7.13
CA PRO A 400 2.21 23.94 8.12
C PRO A 400 1.84 22.55 8.66
N ALA A 401 2.78 21.61 8.68
CA ALA A 401 2.60 20.33 9.35
C ALA A 401 3.17 20.39 10.79
N PRO A 402 2.51 19.77 11.78
CA PRO A 402 2.96 19.79 13.18
C PRO A 402 4.36 19.20 13.42
N ASP A 403 4.81 18.31 12.54
CA ASP A 403 6.04 17.52 12.62
C ASP A 403 7.15 18.01 11.68
N GLY A 404 6.96 19.17 11.04
CA GLY A 404 7.88 19.68 10.01
C GLY A 404 7.76 18.98 8.66
N GLY A 405 6.76 18.10 8.50
CA GLY A 405 6.31 17.55 7.22
C GLY A 405 5.64 18.60 6.33
N LEU A 406 4.80 18.13 5.41
CA LEU A 406 4.06 18.98 4.48
C LEU A 406 2.57 18.63 4.57
N LEU A 407 1.71 19.65 4.68
CA LEU A 407 0.27 19.49 4.48
C LEU A 407 -0.13 20.05 3.11
N ILE A 408 -1.01 19.35 2.43
CA ILE A 408 -1.76 19.90 1.30
C ILE A 408 -3.19 20.19 1.76
N LEU A 409 -3.65 21.40 1.50
CA LEU A 409 -4.95 21.92 1.91
C LEU A 409 -5.80 22.18 0.66
N ILE A 410 -7.06 21.76 0.71
CA ILE A 410 -8.13 22.22 -0.19
C ILE A 410 -9.32 22.64 0.67
N PRO A 411 -10.35 23.32 0.13
CA PRO A 411 -11.57 23.60 0.89
C PRO A 411 -12.12 22.31 1.53
N GLY A 412 -12.34 22.33 2.85
CA GLY A 412 -12.89 21.19 3.59
C GLY A 412 -11.95 20.00 3.88
N LEU A 413 -10.75 19.91 3.29
CA LEU A 413 -9.82 18.78 3.50
C LEU A 413 -8.38 19.23 3.78
N SER A 414 -7.70 18.40 4.57
CA SER A 414 -6.27 18.46 4.80
C SER A 414 -5.64 17.09 4.57
N PHE A 415 -4.49 17.07 3.90
CA PHE A 415 -3.75 15.87 3.58
C PHE A 415 -2.34 15.94 4.14
N SER A 416 -1.97 14.95 4.96
CA SER A 416 -0.59 14.70 5.35
C SER A 416 0.17 14.14 4.15
N VAL A 417 1.24 14.81 3.73
CA VAL A 417 1.98 14.39 2.52
C VAL A 417 3.05 13.36 2.87
N THR A 418 3.04 12.24 2.16
CA THR A 418 4.14 11.27 2.21
C THR A 418 5.31 11.76 1.36
N LEU A 419 6.45 12.05 2.01
CA LEU A 419 7.71 12.37 1.35
C LEU A 419 8.68 11.17 1.46
N PRO A 420 9.28 10.71 0.35
CA PRO A 420 10.40 9.77 0.44
C PRO A 420 11.54 10.33 1.29
N SER A 421 12.35 9.48 1.90
CA SER A 421 13.56 9.94 2.60
C SER A 421 14.67 10.35 1.62
N GLY A 422 15.60 11.20 2.07
CA GLY A 422 16.77 11.59 1.28
C GLY A 422 16.49 12.61 0.18
N GLU A 423 17.33 12.61 -0.86
CA GLU A 423 17.31 13.61 -1.94
C GLU A 423 16.01 13.62 -2.73
N GLU A 424 15.39 12.46 -2.95
CA GLU A 424 14.12 12.35 -3.68
C GLU A 424 12.99 13.09 -2.94
N GLY A 425 12.93 12.97 -1.61
CA GLY A 425 11.98 13.70 -0.77
C GLY A 425 12.21 15.20 -0.80
N GLN A 426 13.47 15.63 -0.73
CA GLN A 426 13.82 17.06 -0.80
C GLN A 426 13.47 17.66 -2.17
N ARG A 427 13.72 16.92 -3.26
CA ARG A 427 13.31 17.30 -4.61
C ARG A 427 11.80 17.42 -4.70
N LEU A 428 11.06 16.39 -4.26
CA LEU A 428 9.60 16.40 -4.28
C LEU A 428 9.03 17.59 -3.49
N LYS A 429 9.53 17.82 -2.28
CA LYS A 429 9.13 18.98 -1.45
C LYS A 429 9.37 20.29 -2.18
N LYS A 430 10.56 20.49 -2.76
CA LYS A 430 10.90 21.71 -3.52
C LYS A 430 10.01 21.90 -4.76
N THR A 431 9.69 20.82 -5.47
CA THR A 431 8.79 20.85 -6.64
C THR A 431 7.39 21.31 -6.22
N LEU A 432 6.84 20.74 -5.14
CA LEU A 432 5.53 21.14 -4.60
C LEU A 432 5.53 22.60 -4.12
N GLU A 433 6.56 23.03 -3.38
CA GLU A 433 6.70 24.42 -2.95
C GLU A 433 6.80 25.41 -4.12
N THR A 434 7.46 25.00 -5.20
CA THR A 434 7.59 25.82 -6.41
C THR A 434 6.25 25.91 -7.16
N ALA A 435 5.54 24.79 -7.30
CA ALA A 435 4.22 24.76 -7.92
C ALA A 435 3.20 25.59 -7.11
N ALA A 436 3.22 25.49 -5.79
CA ALA A 436 2.32 26.22 -4.91
C ALA A 436 2.49 27.76 -5.00
N LYS A 437 3.69 28.25 -5.35
CA LYS A 437 3.95 29.69 -5.56
C LYS A 437 3.26 30.26 -6.80
N LYS A 438 2.93 29.43 -7.80
CA LYS A 438 2.17 29.84 -8.98
C LYS A 438 0.72 30.09 -8.57
N LYS A 439 0.36 31.34 -8.25
CA LYS A 439 -1.02 31.71 -7.88
C LYS A 439 -1.97 31.74 -9.07
N LYS A 440 -1.47 32.18 -10.24
CA LYS A 440 -2.19 32.11 -11.52
C LYS A 440 -1.64 30.89 -12.26
N ASN A 441 -2.52 30.06 -12.80
CA ASN A 441 -2.19 28.82 -13.53
C ASN A 441 -1.41 27.80 -12.67
N ARG A 442 -1.84 27.60 -11.41
CA ARG A 442 -1.32 26.48 -10.61
C ARG A 442 -1.70 25.17 -11.30
N PRO A 443 -0.76 24.25 -11.55
CA PRO A 443 -1.12 22.94 -12.09
C PRO A 443 -1.94 22.15 -11.06
N SER A 444 -2.89 21.36 -11.53
CA SER A 444 -3.64 20.44 -10.67
C SER A 444 -2.70 19.36 -10.15
N LEU A 445 -2.93 18.86 -8.95
CA LEU A 445 -2.10 17.81 -8.35
C LEU A 445 -2.82 16.47 -8.39
N LEU A 446 -2.25 15.52 -9.12
CA LEU A 446 -2.63 14.11 -9.04
C LEU A 446 -1.92 13.46 -7.87
N GLY A 447 -2.67 12.72 -7.05
CA GLY A 447 -2.10 11.93 -5.98
C GLY A 447 -2.92 10.70 -5.61
N ALA A 448 -2.30 9.86 -4.79
CA ALA A 448 -2.92 8.70 -4.18
C ALA A 448 -3.17 8.96 -2.70
N VAL A 449 -4.43 8.96 -2.28
CA VAL A 449 -4.85 9.14 -0.89
C VAL A 449 -5.10 7.79 -0.25
N HIS A 450 -4.59 7.58 0.95
CA HIS A 450 -5.02 6.49 1.82
C HIS A 450 -5.30 7.03 3.22
N TYR A 451 -5.84 6.19 4.10
CA TYR A 451 -6.22 6.60 5.45
C TYR A 451 -5.35 5.87 6.46
N GLU A 452 -4.66 6.60 7.33
CA GLU A 452 -3.79 6.04 8.37
C GLU A 452 -3.81 6.94 9.61
N PHE A 453 -3.93 6.34 10.79
CA PHE A 453 -3.94 7.01 12.10
C PHE A 453 -4.88 8.23 12.19
N GLY A 454 -6.10 8.09 11.66
CA GLY A 454 -7.07 9.18 11.70
C GLY A 454 -6.76 10.32 10.73
N GLN A 455 -5.84 10.14 9.78
CA GLN A 455 -5.45 11.16 8.81
C GLN A 455 -5.66 10.68 7.37
N LEU A 456 -5.90 11.65 6.48
CA LEU A 456 -5.83 11.45 5.04
C LEU A 456 -4.36 11.65 4.63
N VAL A 457 -3.75 10.61 4.10
CA VAL A 457 -2.34 10.60 3.71
C VAL A 457 -2.25 10.62 2.18
N LEU A 458 -1.67 11.68 1.63
CA LEU A 458 -1.51 11.89 0.19
C LEU A 458 -0.09 11.54 -0.24
N ALA A 459 0.03 10.64 -1.22
CA ALA A 459 1.26 10.42 -1.97
C ALA A 459 1.15 11.18 -3.31
N PRO A 460 1.88 12.30 -3.49
CA PRO A 460 1.89 13.06 -4.74
C PRO A 460 2.44 12.21 -5.90
N ILE A 461 1.83 12.31 -7.08
CA ILE A 461 2.22 11.51 -8.25
C ILE A 461 2.63 12.38 -9.43
N SER A 462 1.82 13.39 -9.78
CA SER A 462 2.06 14.24 -10.95
C SER A 462 1.45 15.63 -10.78
N LEU A 463 2.10 16.63 -11.37
CA LEU A 463 1.47 17.93 -11.63
C LEU A 463 0.85 17.89 -13.02
N LEU A 464 -0.36 18.41 -13.14
CA LEU A 464 -1.21 18.29 -14.32
C LEU A 464 -1.48 19.69 -14.88
N ASP A 465 -1.01 19.96 -16.09
CA ASP A 465 -1.30 21.19 -16.83
C ASP A 465 -2.00 20.87 -18.16
N ALA A 466 -2.20 21.90 -18.99
CA ALA A 466 -2.82 21.77 -20.30
C ALA A 466 -1.93 21.01 -21.31
N ASP A 467 -0.61 21.07 -21.14
CA ASP A 467 0.37 20.36 -21.97
C ASP A 467 0.57 18.92 -21.51
N GLY A 468 -0.08 18.50 -20.42
CA GLY A 468 -0.12 17.14 -19.91
C GLY A 468 0.60 16.95 -18.56
N PRO A 469 0.85 15.69 -18.16
CA PRO A 469 1.39 15.40 -16.85
C PRO A 469 2.90 15.63 -16.77
N GLU A 470 3.33 16.23 -15.66
CA GLU A 470 4.70 16.25 -15.17
C GLU A 470 4.85 15.17 -14.09
N HIS A 471 5.70 14.16 -14.33
CA HIS A 471 5.90 13.04 -13.40
C HIS A 471 6.94 13.37 -12.32
N ILE A 472 6.49 14.06 -11.26
CA ILE A 472 7.34 14.65 -10.22
C ILE A 472 8.19 13.66 -9.39
N LEU A 473 7.92 12.35 -9.49
CA LEU A 473 8.71 11.30 -8.83
C LEU A 473 9.84 10.75 -9.71
N LEU A 474 9.85 11.03 -11.01
CA LEU A 474 10.92 10.62 -11.91
C LEU A 474 12.03 11.67 -11.91
N SER A 475 13.28 11.22 -11.99
CA SER A 475 14.44 12.10 -12.19
C SER A 475 14.57 12.51 -13.66
N ASP A 476 14.97 13.76 -13.90
CA ASP A 476 15.35 14.29 -15.22
C ASP A 476 16.80 13.93 -15.61
N GLU A 477 17.48 13.10 -14.81
CA GLU A 477 18.85 12.69 -15.08
C GLU A 477 19.00 12.03 -16.45
N ASN A 478 19.98 12.51 -17.21
CA ASN A 478 20.34 11.91 -18.50
C ASN A 478 20.92 10.51 -18.29
N ILE A 479 20.13 9.49 -18.64
CA ILE A 479 20.54 8.09 -18.57
C ILE A 479 21.39 7.76 -19.80
N ASN A 480 22.66 7.42 -19.58
CA ASN A 480 23.53 6.88 -20.62
C ASN A 480 23.21 5.39 -20.85
N LEU A 481 22.49 5.11 -21.94
CA LEU A 481 22.01 3.76 -22.26
C LEU A 481 23.13 2.75 -22.54
N SER A 482 24.25 3.17 -23.15
CA SER A 482 25.37 2.26 -23.42
C SER A 482 26.09 1.86 -22.14
N ALA A 483 26.28 2.81 -21.21
CA ALA A 483 26.80 2.53 -19.88
C ALA A 483 25.86 1.61 -19.07
N LEU A 484 24.54 1.81 -19.18
CA LEU A 484 23.54 0.97 -18.52
C LEU A 484 23.62 -0.50 -18.98
N LEU A 485 23.60 -0.75 -20.29
CA LEU A 485 23.65 -2.11 -20.84
C LEU A 485 24.95 -2.83 -20.45
N GLY A 486 26.08 -2.10 -20.44
CA GLY A 486 27.37 -2.60 -19.95
C GLY A 486 27.31 -2.98 -18.46
N SER A 487 26.72 -2.13 -17.60
CA SER A 487 26.60 -2.39 -16.15
C SER A 487 25.67 -3.55 -15.80
N LEU A 488 24.68 -3.84 -16.66
CA LEU A 488 23.71 -4.90 -16.43
C LEU A 488 24.22 -6.29 -16.83
N ASN A 489 25.38 -6.41 -17.49
CA ASN A 489 25.89 -7.65 -18.11
C ASN A 489 24.82 -8.29 -19.02
N LEU A 490 24.00 -7.47 -19.68
CA LEU A 490 23.00 -7.93 -20.66
C LEU A 490 23.55 -7.90 -22.09
N GLY A 491 24.82 -7.54 -22.26
CA GLY A 491 25.57 -7.65 -23.52
C GLY A 491 26.38 -8.95 -23.54
N GLY A 492 25.74 -10.01 -24.00
CA GLY A 492 26.31 -11.33 -24.26
C GLY A 492 25.35 -12.14 -25.09
#